data_AF-A0A536EUK6-F1
#
_entry.id   AF-A0A536EUK6-F1
#
_cell.length_a   1.000
_cell.length_b   1.000
_cell.length_c   1.000
_cell.angle_alpha   90.00
_cell.angle_beta   90.00
_cell.angle_gamma   90.00
#
_symmetry.space_group_name_H-M   'P 1'
#
loop_
_entity.id
_entity.type
_entity.pdbx_description
1 polymer ?
#
loop_
_entity_poly.entity_id
_entity_poly.type
_entity_poly.pdbx_seq_one_letter_code
_entity_poly.pdbx_strand_id
1 'polypeptide(L)'
;VVPPLLLLGLPEQWRAGASPHASGAGGARRAFETFLDRVHISPLAANVVFNVVLAAWHLPFLYEATLRNQPVHVLEHLSFIAVGALFWWPILVPSGRPKSMSVIGKIAYLGFAGVPPTILGLGFILSPTVLYPFYAAAPRVTPLSPLDDQLVAGLVMFGLGNLIYFVAIWVIFFRLDDKGATAGDQPAMTAQSPATMRR
;
A
#
# COMPACT_ATOMS: atom_id res chain seq x y z
N VAL A 1 -6.77 -0.87 -4.48
CA VAL A 1 -7.71 -0.10 -3.63
C VAL A 1 -8.41 -0.95 -2.55
N VAL A 2 -8.80 -2.20 -2.84
CA VAL A 2 -9.55 -3.05 -1.87
C VAL A 2 -8.82 -3.29 -0.54
N PRO A 3 -7.53 -3.69 -0.49
CA PRO A 3 -6.89 -4.02 0.78
C PRO A 3 -6.85 -2.89 1.83
N PRO A 4 -6.49 -1.63 1.49
CA PRO A 4 -6.52 -0.55 2.48
C PRO A 4 -7.93 -0.23 2.96
N LEU A 5 -8.95 -0.33 2.10
CA LEU A 5 -10.35 -0.14 2.49
C LEU A 5 -10.84 -1.25 3.43
N LEU A 6 -10.48 -2.51 3.16
CA LEU A 6 -10.78 -3.63 4.05
C LEU A 6 -10.16 -3.42 5.44
N LEU A 7 -8.91 -2.95 5.49
CA LEU A 7 -8.24 -2.66 6.76
C LEU A 7 -8.85 -1.46 7.48
N LEU A 8 -9.23 -0.40 6.75
CA LEU A 8 -9.88 0.78 7.34
C LEU A 8 -11.30 0.50 7.82
N GLY A 9 -12.00 -0.44 7.18
CA GLY A 9 -13.32 -0.93 7.60
C GLY A 9 -13.30 -1.75 8.89
N LEU A 10 -12.12 -2.14 9.39
CA LEU A 10 -12.01 -2.80 10.69
C LEU A 10 -12.38 -1.82 11.82
N PRO A 11 -13.18 -2.26 12.82
CA PRO A 11 -13.53 -1.44 13.98
C PRO A 11 -12.30 -0.81 14.62
N GLU A 12 -12.40 0.45 15.06
CA GLU A 12 -11.27 1.20 15.61
C GLU A 12 -10.66 0.48 16.81
N GLN A 13 -11.47 -0.16 17.66
CA GLN A 13 -11.00 -1.01 18.75
C GLN A 13 -10.09 -2.18 18.28
N TRP A 14 -10.32 -2.72 17.08
CA TRP A 14 -9.49 -3.80 16.52
C TRP A 14 -8.24 -3.25 15.86
N ARG A 15 -8.27 -2.02 15.31
CA ARG A 15 -7.08 -1.31 14.79
C ARG A 15 -6.19 -0.74 15.90
N ALA A 16 -6.75 -0.37 17.04
CA ALA A 16 -6.01 0.15 18.20
C ALA A 16 -5.49 -0.95 19.14
N GLY A 17 -5.91 -2.21 18.97
CA GLY A 17 -5.49 -3.35 19.81
C GLY A 17 -6.14 -3.39 21.19
N ALA A 18 -7.06 -2.46 21.47
CA ALA A 18 -7.78 -2.31 22.72
C ALA A 18 -9.10 -3.09 22.68
N SER A 19 -9.06 -4.38 22.97
CA SER A 19 -10.26 -5.14 23.33
C SER A 19 -9.90 -6.28 24.29
N PRO A 20 -10.40 -6.26 25.53
CA PRO A 20 -10.28 -7.38 26.46
C PRO A 20 -11.26 -8.54 26.19
N HIS A 21 -12.30 -8.38 25.34
CA HIS A 21 -13.43 -9.35 25.25
C HIS A 21 -13.97 -9.70 23.84
N ALA A 22 -13.39 -9.24 22.72
CA ALA A 22 -13.92 -9.56 21.38
C ALA A 22 -13.27 -10.81 20.76
N SER A 23 -14.02 -11.91 20.72
CA SER A 23 -13.57 -13.27 20.36
C SER A 23 -13.41 -13.59 18.86
N GLY A 24 -13.77 -12.70 17.92
CA GLY A 24 -13.70 -12.96 16.45
C GLY A 24 -12.44 -12.42 15.74
N ALA A 25 -12.48 -11.16 15.29
CA ALA A 25 -11.90 -10.24 16.25
C ALA A 25 -10.58 -9.50 16.02
N GLY A 26 -10.19 -8.98 17.18
CA GLY A 26 -8.79 -8.91 17.59
C GLY A 26 -8.11 -10.28 17.67
N GLY A 27 -8.84 -11.41 17.73
CA GLY A 27 -8.28 -12.76 17.60
C GLY A 27 -7.61 -12.98 16.25
N ALA A 28 -8.32 -12.71 15.16
CA ALA A 28 -7.77 -12.77 13.81
C ALA A 28 -6.58 -11.82 13.61
N ARG A 29 -6.65 -10.59 14.14
CA ARG A 29 -5.51 -9.65 14.15
C ARG A 29 -4.30 -10.21 14.89
N ARG A 30 -4.46 -10.69 16.13
CA ARG A 30 -3.36 -11.23 16.92
C ARG A 30 -2.77 -12.46 16.25
N ALA A 31 -3.61 -13.34 15.69
CA ALA A 31 -3.14 -14.49 14.92
C ALA A 31 -2.33 -14.05 13.70
N PHE A 32 -2.78 -13.01 12.99
CA PHE A 32 -2.06 -12.44 11.86
C PHE A 32 -0.74 -11.80 12.28
N GLU A 33 -0.71 -10.94 13.31
CA GLU A 33 0.52 -10.36 13.86
C GLU A 33 1.50 -11.42 14.34
N THR A 34 1.00 -12.44 15.05
CA THR A 34 1.81 -13.59 15.50
C THR A 34 2.36 -14.37 14.32
N PHE A 35 1.57 -14.55 13.26
CA PHE A 35 2.03 -15.18 12.02
C PHE A 35 3.12 -14.35 11.35
N LEU A 36 2.93 -13.03 11.23
CA LEU A 36 3.95 -12.13 10.67
C LEU A 36 5.25 -12.17 11.46
N ASP A 37 5.16 -12.20 12.79
CA ASP A 37 6.32 -12.28 13.68
C ASP A 37 7.00 -13.65 13.58
N ARG A 38 6.22 -14.74 13.54
CA ARG A 38 6.73 -16.09 13.38
C ARG A 38 7.45 -16.29 12.05
N VAL A 39 6.90 -15.72 10.97
CA VAL A 39 7.45 -15.81 9.61
C VAL A 39 8.46 -14.70 9.33
N HIS A 40 8.74 -13.82 10.30
CA HIS A 40 9.68 -12.68 10.20
C HIS A 40 9.42 -11.81 8.95
N ILE A 41 8.15 -11.56 8.61
CA ILE A 41 7.80 -10.71 7.48
C ILE A 41 8.10 -9.26 7.83
N SER A 42 9.28 -8.79 7.44
CA SER A 42 9.64 -7.38 7.55
C SER A 42 8.75 -6.54 6.62
N PRO A 43 8.50 -5.25 6.92
CA PRO A 43 7.77 -4.37 6.02
C PRO A 43 8.37 -4.39 4.60
N LEU A 44 9.70 -4.36 4.50
CA LEU A 44 10.42 -4.43 3.23
C LEU A 44 10.10 -5.72 2.47
N ALA A 45 10.10 -6.87 3.15
CA ALA A 45 9.72 -8.14 2.52
C ALA A 45 8.27 -8.11 2.01
N ALA A 46 7.33 -7.59 2.80
CA ALA A 46 5.93 -7.43 2.36
C ALA A 46 5.81 -6.54 1.11
N ASN A 47 6.60 -5.47 1.05
CA ASN A 47 6.66 -4.58 -0.10
C ASN A 47 7.22 -5.26 -1.36
N VAL A 48 8.35 -5.96 -1.21
CA VAL A 48 8.96 -6.72 -2.32
C VAL A 48 8.01 -7.81 -2.82
N VAL A 49 7.40 -8.59 -1.91
CA VAL A 49 6.43 -9.64 -2.28
C VAL A 49 5.24 -9.07 -3.01
N PHE A 50 4.67 -7.96 -2.53
CA PHE A 50 3.56 -7.28 -3.21
C PHE A 50 3.93 -6.88 -4.64
N ASN A 51 5.09 -6.26 -4.80
CA ASN A 51 5.58 -5.79 -6.10
C ASN A 51 5.92 -6.93 -7.06
N VAL A 52 6.51 -8.02 -6.56
CA VAL A 52 6.82 -9.21 -7.35
C VAL A 52 5.54 -9.88 -7.84
N VAL A 53 4.55 -10.05 -6.95
CA VAL A 53 3.25 -10.64 -7.34
C VAL A 53 2.54 -9.76 -8.36
N LEU A 54 2.54 -8.43 -8.16
CA LEU A 54 2.00 -7.49 -9.13
C LEU A 54 2.67 -7.65 -10.50
N ALA A 55 4.01 -7.65 -10.56
CA ALA A 55 4.74 -7.76 -11.81
C ALA A 55 4.56 -9.14 -12.47
N ALA A 56 4.56 -10.22 -11.69
CA ALA A 56 4.41 -11.58 -12.20
C ALA A 56 3.08 -11.75 -12.95
N TRP A 57 1.97 -11.32 -12.36
CA TRP A 57 0.66 -11.44 -13.00
C TRP A 57 0.52 -10.62 -14.28
N HIS A 58 1.32 -9.57 -14.46
CA HIS A 58 1.33 -8.79 -15.70
C HIS A 58 2.23 -9.37 -16.80
N LEU A 59 2.95 -10.47 -16.53
CA LEU A 59 3.65 -11.18 -17.59
C LEU A 59 2.64 -11.69 -18.64
N PRO A 60 2.89 -11.49 -19.95
CA PRO A 60 1.93 -11.83 -21.01
C PRO A 60 1.31 -13.21 -20.89
N PHE A 61 2.12 -14.23 -20.59
CA PHE A 61 1.65 -15.62 -20.49
C PHE A 61 0.80 -15.89 -19.24
N LEU A 62 1.09 -15.27 -18.10
CA LEU A 62 0.29 -15.44 -16.88
C LEU A 62 -1.03 -14.71 -17.00
N TYR A 63 -1.00 -13.49 -17.50
CA TYR A 63 -2.20 -12.69 -17.70
C TYR A 63 -3.14 -13.33 -18.73
N GLU A 64 -2.61 -13.80 -19.86
CA GLU A 64 -3.41 -14.55 -20.85
C GLU A 64 -4.03 -15.82 -20.24
N ALA A 65 -3.33 -16.49 -19.31
CA ALA A 65 -3.89 -17.65 -18.62
C ALA A 65 -5.09 -17.25 -17.74
N THR A 66 -5.07 -16.07 -17.12
CA THR A 66 -6.19 -15.59 -16.31
C THR A 66 -7.41 -15.30 -17.18
N LEU A 67 -7.21 -14.72 -18.37
CA LEU A 67 -8.30 -14.43 -19.32
C LEU A 67 -8.99 -15.69 -19.87
N ARG A 68 -8.29 -16.83 -19.88
CA ARG A 68 -8.79 -18.10 -20.42
C ARG A 68 -9.28 -19.07 -19.36
N ASN A 69 -8.87 -18.89 -18.11
CA ASN A 69 -9.13 -19.84 -17.01
C ASN A 69 -9.63 -19.10 -15.77
N GLN A 70 -10.92 -19.28 -15.47
CA GLN A 70 -11.59 -18.63 -14.36
C GLN A 70 -10.95 -18.94 -12.98
N PRO A 71 -10.62 -20.20 -12.63
CA PRO A 71 -9.85 -20.49 -11.43
C PRO A 71 -8.53 -19.70 -11.30
N VAL A 72 -7.78 -19.55 -12.39
CA VAL A 72 -6.51 -18.80 -12.39
C VAL A 72 -6.77 -17.31 -12.17
N HIS A 73 -7.81 -16.76 -12.78
CA HIS A 73 -8.24 -15.38 -12.56
C HIS A 73 -8.65 -15.12 -11.10
N VAL A 74 -9.38 -16.05 -10.47
CA VAL A 74 -9.71 -15.95 -9.05
C VAL A 74 -8.44 -16.00 -8.19
N LEU A 75 -7.49 -16.88 -8.52
CA LEU A 75 -6.22 -16.99 -7.81
C LEU A 75 -5.41 -15.69 -7.90
N GLU A 76 -5.36 -15.06 -9.07
CA GLU A 76 -4.75 -13.76 -9.29
C GLU A 76 -5.33 -12.71 -8.32
N HIS A 77 -6.65 -12.54 -8.34
CA HIS A 77 -7.33 -11.58 -7.47
C HIS A 77 -7.12 -11.87 -5.97
N LEU A 78 -7.23 -13.14 -5.55
CA LEU A 78 -6.97 -13.53 -4.16
C LEU A 78 -5.53 -13.23 -3.75
N SER A 79 -4.56 -13.45 -4.64
CA SER A 79 -3.16 -13.14 -4.38
C SER A 79 -2.94 -11.64 -4.21
N PHE A 80 -3.55 -10.78 -5.05
CA PHE A 80 -3.50 -9.32 -4.91
C PHE A 80 -4.10 -8.84 -3.60
N ILE A 81 -5.21 -9.43 -3.16
CA ILE A 81 -5.85 -9.09 -1.88
C ILE A 81 -4.94 -9.49 -0.72
N ALA A 82 -4.39 -10.71 -0.74
CA ALA A 82 -3.54 -11.23 0.32
C ALA A 82 -2.25 -10.42 0.48
N VAL A 83 -1.49 -10.23 -0.61
CA VAL A 83 -0.23 -9.47 -0.57
C VAL A 83 -0.47 -7.98 -0.37
N GLY A 84 -1.61 -7.45 -0.84
CA GLY A 84 -2.02 -6.08 -0.57
C GLY A 84 -2.32 -5.85 0.92
N ALA A 85 -2.97 -6.80 1.60
CA ALA A 85 -3.21 -6.71 3.04
C ALA A 85 -1.88 -6.70 3.81
N LEU A 86 -0.93 -7.54 3.43
CA LEU A 86 0.44 -7.55 3.98
C LEU A 86 1.15 -6.21 3.79
N PHE A 87 1.08 -5.64 2.58
CA PHE A 87 1.71 -4.37 2.24
C PHE A 87 1.12 -3.17 3.01
N TRP A 88 -0.21 -3.10 3.13
CA TRP A 88 -0.87 -1.97 3.80
C TRP A 88 -0.85 -2.06 5.33
N TRP A 89 -0.62 -3.25 5.88
CA TRP A 89 -0.56 -3.50 7.33
C TRP A 89 0.37 -2.53 8.09
N PRO A 90 1.68 -2.40 7.77
CA PRO A 90 2.60 -1.51 8.48
C PRO A 90 2.25 -0.02 8.36
N ILE A 91 1.41 0.37 7.41
CA ILE A 91 0.98 1.76 7.20
C ILE A 91 -0.29 2.07 7.99
N LEU A 92 -1.29 1.18 7.95
CA LEU A 92 -2.64 1.44 8.45
C LEU A 92 -2.94 0.91 9.84
N VAL A 93 -2.23 -0.13 10.29
CA VAL A 93 -2.46 -0.73 11.60
C VAL A 93 -1.39 -0.24 12.58
N PRO A 94 -1.74 0.58 13.59
CA PRO A 94 -0.84 0.90 14.68
C PRO A 94 -0.42 -0.39 15.38
N SER A 95 0.82 -0.80 15.17
CA SER A 95 1.42 -1.82 16.02
C SER A 95 1.88 -1.09 17.29
N GLY A 96 1.52 -1.59 18.48
CA GLY A 96 2.09 -1.14 19.76
C GLY A 96 3.59 -1.47 19.88
N ARG A 97 4.29 -1.63 18.76
CA ARG A 97 5.70 -2.01 18.68
C ARG A 97 6.55 -0.77 18.87
N PRO A 98 7.62 -0.84 19.68
CA PRO A 98 8.53 0.28 19.95
C PRO A 98 9.32 0.79 18.72
N LYS A 99 9.15 0.19 17.54
CA LYS A 99 9.80 0.58 16.27
C LYS A 99 8.78 0.71 15.13
N SER A 100 7.80 1.60 15.28
CA SER A 100 6.99 2.04 14.13
C SER A 100 7.90 2.68 13.07
N MET A 101 7.59 2.44 11.79
CA MET A 101 8.29 3.07 10.67
C MET A 101 8.23 4.60 10.79
N SER A 102 9.38 5.26 10.57
CA SER A 102 9.44 6.72 10.53
C SER A 102 8.59 7.26 9.39
N VAL A 103 8.21 8.54 9.45
CA VAL A 103 7.37 9.18 8.43
C VAL A 103 8.04 9.13 7.05
N ILE A 104 9.33 9.50 6.99
CA ILE A 104 10.14 9.39 5.77
C ILE A 104 10.21 7.93 5.30
N GLY A 105 10.34 6.98 6.23
CA GLY A 105 10.28 5.55 5.91
C GLY A 105 8.97 5.14 5.25
N LYS A 106 7.82 5.62 5.74
CA LYS A 106 6.50 5.35 5.14
C LYS A 106 6.35 5.97 3.75
N ILE A 107 6.89 7.17 3.55
CA ILE A 107 6.88 7.83 2.23
C ILE A 107 7.76 7.04 1.25
N ALA A 108 8.98 6.67 1.64
CA ALA A 108 9.86 5.85 0.81
C ALA A 108 9.25 4.47 0.51
N TYR A 109 8.60 3.86 1.49
CA TYR A 109 7.90 2.59 1.36
C TYR A 109 6.80 2.63 0.29
N LEU A 110 5.93 3.65 0.37
CA LEU A 110 4.85 3.85 -0.60
C LEU A 110 5.38 4.27 -1.97
N GLY A 111 6.42 5.11 -2.01
CA GLY A 111 7.07 5.53 -3.26
C GLY A 111 7.67 4.34 -4.02
N PHE A 112 8.35 3.44 -3.33
CA PHE A 112 8.91 2.23 -3.95
C PHE A 112 7.82 1.30 -4.51
N ALA A 113 6.65 1.24 -3.88
CA ALA A 113 5.51 0.48 -4.39
C ALA A 113 4.94 1.03 -5.71
N GLY A 114 5.24 2.29 -6.05
CA GLY A 114 4.84 2.88 -7.33
C GLY A 114 5.78 2.58 -8.50
N VAL A 115 6.94 1.99 -8.23
CA VAL A 115 7.95 1.69 -9.27
C VAL A 115 7.43 0.63 -10.26
N PRO A 116 6.91 -0.54 -9.84
CA PRO A 116 6.48 -1.55 -10.81
C PRO A 116 5.29 -1.14 -11.68
N PRO A 117 4.20 -0.52 -11.16
CA PRO A 117 3.15 0.04 -12.02
C PRO A 117 3.69 1.01 -13.07
N THR A 118 4.72 1.78 -12.71
CA THR A 118 5.38 2.72 -13.63
C THR A 118 6.12 1.99 -14.74
N ILE A 119 6.96 1.02 -14.39
CA ILE A 119 7.73 0.25 -15.37
C ILE A 119 6.79 -0.52 -16.32
N LEU A 120 5.78 -1.18 -15.77
CA LEU A 120 4.81 -1.96 -16.54
C LEU A 120 3.96 -1.05 -17.46
N GLY A 121 3.48 0.09 -16.93
CA GLY A 121 2.73 1.06 -17.71
C GLY A 121 3.55 1.65 -18.86
N LEU A 122 4.82 1.99 -18.62
CA LEU A 122 5.74 2.39 -19.69
C LEU A 122 5.97 1.27 -20.70
N GLY A 123 6.07 0.01 -20.25
CA GLY A 123 6.15 -1.15 -21.13
C GLY A 123 4.95 -1.26 -22.08
N PHE A 124 3.75 -0.94 -21.61
CA PHE A 124 2.54 -0.94 -22.45
C PHE A 124 2.53 0.22 -23.45
N ILE A 125 2.88 1.42 -22.99
CA ILE A 125 2.91 2.66 -23.79
C ILE A 125 3.95 2.56 -24.91
N LEU A 126 5.14 2.01 -24.60
CA LEU A 126 6.29 1.98 -25.51
C LEU A 126 6.32 0.71 -26.38
N SER A 127 5.46 -0.27 -26.13
CA SER A 127 5.44 -1.50 -26.92
C SER A 127 4.89 -1.22 -28.33
N PRO A 128 5.62 -1.60 -29.40
CA PRO A 128 5.14 -1.49 -30.78
C PRO A 128 4.13 -2.58 -31.15
N THR A 129 3.87 -3.53 -30.25
CA THR A 129 2.99 -4.68 -30.47
C THR A 129 1.97 -4.82 -29.36
N VAL A 130 0.85 -5.47 -29.68
CA VAL A 130 -0.18 -5.82 -28.70
C VAL A 130 0.34 -6.96 -27.83
N LEU A 131 0.51 -6.71 -26.54
CA LEU A 131 1.07 -7.65 -25.56
C LEU A 131 0.10 -8.75 -25.15
N TYR A 132 -1.20 -8.48 -25.25
CA TYR A 132 -2.27 -9.42 -24.91
C TYR A 132 -3.20 -9.66 -26.11
N PRO A 133 -2.89 -10.65 -26.97
CA PRO A 133 -3.70 -10.99 -28.14
C PRO A 133 -5.19 -11.22 -27.85
N PHE A 134 -5.54 -11.66 -26.64
CA PHE A 134 -6.95 -11.83 -26.24
C PHE A 134 -7.78 -10.55 -26.45
N TYR A 135 -7.24 -9.38 -26.10
CA TYR A 135 -7.95 -8.10 -26.27
C TYR A 135 -8.00 -7.60 -27.71
N ALA A 136 -7.05 -8.02 -28.55
CA ALA A 136 -7.11 -7.73 -29.98
C ALA A 136 -8.21 -8.55 -30.67
N ALA A 137 -8.47 -9.77 -30.20
CA ALA A 137 -9.48 -10.67 -30.75
C ALA A 137 -10.90 -10.41 -30.18
N ALA A 138 -11.01 -9.73 -29.03
CA ALA A 138 -12.28 -9.45 -28.39
C ALA A 138 -13.14 -8.46 -29.22
N PRO A 139 -14.48 -8.59 -29.20
CA PRO A 139 -15.37 -7.60 -29.80
C PRO A 139 -15.09 -6.19 -29.25
N ARG A 140 -14.89 -5.23 -30.15
CA ARG A 140 -14.53 -3.86 -29.76
C ARG A 140 -15.76 -3.11 -29.26
N VAL A 141 -15.63 -2.48 -28.10
CA VAL A 141 -16.64 -1.60 -27.48
C VAL A 141 -16.31 -0.12 -27.64
N THR A 142 -15.10 0.20 -28.10
CA THR A 142 -14.61 1.55 -28.40
C THR A 142 -14.05 1.61 -29.83
N PRO A 143 -13.93 2.80 -30.45
CA PRO A 143 -13.33 2.95 -31.77
C PRO A 143 -11.79 2.91 -31.75
N LEU A 144 -11.16 2.72 -30.58
CA LEU A 144 -9.70 2.68 -30.47
C LEU A 144 -9.13 1.49 -31.24
N SER A 145 -7.92 1.63 -31.77
CA SER A 145 -7.15 0.47 -32.24
C SER A 145 -6.65 -0.36 -31.04
N PRO A 146 -6.29 -1.64 -31.22
CA PRO A 146 -5.73 -2.45 -30.13
C PRO A 146 -4.46 -1.85 -29.50
N LEU A 147 -3.63 -1.16 -30.29
CA LEU A 147 -2.43 -0.49 -29.77
C LEU A 147 -2.79 0.78 -28.99
N ASP A 148 -3.72 1.60 -29.46
CA ASP A 148 -4.13 2.82 -28.74
C ASP A 148 -4.81 2.46 -27.41
N ASP A 149 -5.61 1.41 -27.40
CA ASP A 149 -6.26 0.88 -26.20
C ASP A 149 -5.21 0.39 -25.17
N GLN A 150 -4.16 -0.30 -25.64
CA GLN A 150 -3.03 -0.69 -24.79
C GLN A 150 -2.25 0.52 -24.26
N LEU A 151 -2.04 1.55 -25.08
CA LEU A 151 -1.36 2.78 -24.65
C LEU A 151 -2.16 3.45 -23.52
N VAL A 152 -3.48 3.56 -23.68
CA VAL A 152 -4.37 4.08 -22.62
C VAL A 152 -4.32 3.20 -21.39
N ALA A 153 -4.33 1.86 -21.54
CA ALA A 153 -4.16 0.94 -20.41
C ALA A 153 -2.83 1.17 -19.68
N GLY A 154 -1.74 1.44 -20.41
CA GLY A 154 -0.44 1.80 -19.84
C GLY A 154 -0.47 3.12 -19.08
N LEU A 155 -1.15 4.15 -19.60
CA LEU A 155 -1.36 5.43 -18.90
C LEU A 155 -2.18 5.25 -17.62
N VAL A 156 -3.21 4.41 -17.65
CA VAL A 156 -4.02 4.08 -16.47
C VAL A 156 -3.18 3.32 -15.44
N MET A 157 -2.40 2.33 -15.86
CA MET A 157 -1.53 1.54 -14.99
C MET A 157 -0.46 2.40 -14.31
N PHE A 158 0.22 3.25 -15.09
CA PHE A 158 1.23 4.19 -14.60
C PHE A 158 0.62 5.29 -13.73
N GLY A 159 -0.44 5.95 -14.18
CA GLY A 159 -1.00 7.13 -13.53
C GLY A 159 -1.99 6.76 -12.42
N LEU A 160 -3.14 6.20 -12.82
CA LEU A 160 -4.23 5.87 -11.89
C LEU A 160 -3.80 4.78 -10.88
N GLY A 161 -2.98 3.82 -11.33
CA GLY A 161 -2.43 2.78 -10.45
C GLY A 161 -1.61 3.35 -9.29
N ASN A 162 -0.90 4.46 -9.52
CA ASN A 162 -0.07 5.12 -8.50
C ASN A 162 -0.83 6.16 -7.66
N LEU A 163 -2.00 6.61 -8.11
CA LEU A 163 -2.77 7.66 -7.43
C LEU A 163 -3.04 7.34 -5.96
N ILE A 164 -3.30 6.07 -5.64
CA ILE A 164 -3.53 5.65 -4.24
C ILE A 164 -2.31 5.87 -3.34
N TYR A 165 -1.10 5.64 -3.87
CA TYR A 165 0.13 5.87 -3.11
C TYR A 165 0.39 7.36 -2.93
N PHE A 166 0.15 8.17 -3.97
CA PHE A 166 0.25 9.62 -3.87
C PHE A 166 -0.72 10.20 -2.83
N VAL A 167 -1.99 9.76 -2.83
CA VAL A 167 -2.98 10.19 -1.83
C VAL A 167 -2.53 9.76 -0.42
N ALA A 168 -2.06 8.53 -0.25
CA ALA A 168 -1.60 8.07 1.06
C ALA A 168 -0.36 8.85 1.55
N ILE A 169 0.61 9.12 0.69
CA ILE A 169 1.79 9.96 0.99
C ILE A 169 1.35 11.37 1.36
N TRP A 170 0.44 11.97 0.58
CA TRP A 170 -0.11 13.29 0.82
C TRP A 170 -0.77 13.38 2.21
N VAL A 171 -1.64 12.43 2.55
CA VAL A 171 -2.27 12.36 3.89
C VAL A 171 -1.22 12.22 5.00
N ILE A 172 -0.20 11.37 4.83
CA ILE A 172 0.86 11.18 5.82
C ILE A 172 1.68 12.46 6.02
N PHE A 173 1.98 13.16 4.93
CA PHE A 173 2.76 14.39 4.95
C PHE A 173 2.02 15.51 5.68
N PHE A 174 0.75 15.78 5.35
CA PHE A 174 -0.02 16.87 5.97
C PHE A 174 -0.45 16.58 7.41
N ARG A 175 -0.73 15.32 7.76
CA ARG A 175 -0.95 14.95 9.18
C ARG A 175 0.28 15.14 10.07
N LEU A 176 1.47 15.29 9.49
CA LEU A 176 2.69 15.65 10.21
C LEU A 176 2.77 17.16 10.48
N ASP A 177 2.41 17.96 9.47
CA ASP A 177 2.48 19.43 9.53
C ASP A 177 1.61 19.98 10.67
N ASP A 178 0.40 19.42 10.83
CA ASP A 178 -0.52 19.74 11.94
C ASP A 178 0.07 19.44 13.34
N LYS A 179 1.02 18.50 13.44
CA LYS A 179 1.65 18.11 14.71
C LYS A 179 2.99 18.80 14.97
N GLY A 180 3.64 19.34 13.93
CA GLY A 180 4.90 20.07 14.01
C GLY A 180 4.73 21.55 14.35
N ALA A 181 3.66 22.19 13.85
CA ALA A 181 3.43 23.63 14.03
C ALA A 181 2.92 24.02 15.44
N THR A 182 2.29 23.10 16.18
CA THR A 182 1.76 23.36 17.54
C THR A 182 2.67 22.89 18.67
N ALA A 183 3.77 22.20 18.36
CA ALA A 183 4.78 21.76 19.33
C ALA A 183 5.99 22.71 19.41
N GLY A 184 5.99 23.81 18.64
CA GLY A 184 7.10 24.74 18.46
C GLY A 184 6.97 26.09 19.16
N ASP A 185 6.13 26.20 20.19
CA ASP A 185 6.07 27.38 21.05
C ASP A 185 5.68 26.98 22.48
N GLN A 186 6.54 26.19 23.14
CA GLN A 186 6.63 26.35 24.60
C GLN A 186 7.58 27.52 24.83
N PRO A 187 7.11 28.69 25.29
CA PRO A 187 8.03 29.69 25.77
C PRO A 187 8.83 29.03 26.89
N ALA A 188 10.14 28.98 26.70
CA ALA A 188 11.08 28.68 27.75
C ALA A 188 10.73 29.61 28.92
N MET A 189 10.00 29.08 29.89
CA MET A 189 9.61 29.84 31.07
C MET A 189 10.86 29.95 31.90
N THR A 190 11.60 31.02 31.61
CA THR A 190 12.69 31.56 32.39
C THR A 190 12.18 31.75 33.81
N ALA A 191 12.48 30.81 34.68
CA ALA A 191 12.42 31.02 36.12
C ALA A 191 13.87 31.07 36.64
N GLN A 192 14.57 32.14 36.29
CA GLN A 192 15.61 32.65 37.17
C GLN A 192 14.93 33.33 38.35
N SER A 193 15.17 32.88 39.58
CA SER A 193 15.32 33.75 40.77
C SER A 193 15.58 32.94 42.04
N PRO A 194 16.13 33.53 43.13
CA PRO A 194 17.47 34.07 43.26
C PRO A 194 18.23 33.39 44.43
N ALA A 195 19.54 33.63 44.48
CA ALA A 195 20.41 33.22 45.58
C ALA A 195 19.83 33.61 46.95
N THR A 196 19.74 32.65 47.86
CA THR A 196 19.57 32.93 49.29
C THR A 196 20.84 32.50 50.01
N MET A 197 21.75 33.46 50.15
CA MET A 197 22.88 33.40 51.06
C MET A 197 22.37 33.77 52.45
N ARG A 198 22.46 32.88 53.45
CA ARG A 198 22.55 33.30 54.87
C ARG A 198 23.06 32.19 55.80
N ARG A 199 24.27 32.50 56.31
CA ARG A 199 24.92 32.16 57.59
C ARG A 199 25.12 30.71 57.98
#